data_AF-A0A6P6I5Z8-F1
#
_entry.id   AF-A0A6P6I5Z8-F1
#
_cell.length_a   1.000
_cell.length_b   1.000
_cell.length_c   1.000
_cell.angle_alpha   90.00
_cell.angle_beta   90.00
_cell.angle_gamma   90.00
#
_symmetry.space_group_name_H-M   'P 1'
#
loop_
_entity.id
_entity.type
_entity.pdbx_description
1 polymer ?
#
loop_
_entity_poly.entity_id
_entity_poly.type
_entity_poly.pdbx_seq_one_letter_code
_entity_poly.pdbx_strand_id
1 'polypeptide(L)'
;MEVHGLEIEGRDCGEAAAQWITSFLKTQPYRLVHYEPHMRPRNSHQIMDVFQPTDQIAYSDASPFLILSEASLADLNSRLEKKVKVANFRPNIVISGCGVYAEDSWDELLIGDVILKRVTACSRCILTTVDPDTGVMSRKEPLETLKSYRLCDPSEQKLYGKSPLFGQYFVLENPGTVRVGDPVYLLGQ
;
A
#
# COMPACT_ATOMS: atom_id res chain seq x y z
N MET A 1 -6.07 14.44 -15.23
CA MET A 1 -6.81 13.19 -14.97
C MET A 1 -7.21 13.17 -13.50
N GLU A 2 -7.93 12.15 -13.04
CA GLU A 2 -8.36 12.05 -11.64
C GLU A 2 -7.89 10.73 -11.04
N VAL A 3 -7.38 10.77 -9.81
CA VAL A 3 -7.04 9.59 -9.01
C VAL A 3 -7.71 9.74 -7.64
N HIS A 4 -8.65 8.85 -7.34
CA HIS A 4 -9.46 8.86 -6.11
C HIS A 4 -10.13 10.22 -5.82
N GLY A 5 -10.81 10.83 -6.79
CA GLY A 5 -11.50 12.11 -6.57
C GLY A 5 -10.63 13.35 -6.68
N LEU A 6 -9.30 13.20 -6.81
CA LEU A 6 -8.37 14.32 -6.83
C LEU A 6 -7.71 14.47 -8.20
N GLU A 7 -7.69 15.71 -8.69
CA GLU A 7 -7.02 16.06 -9.93
C GLU A 7 -5.50 15.88 -9.81
N ILE A 8 -4.90 15.29 -10.84
CA ILE A 8 -3.46 15.19 -11.00
C ILE A 8 -3.08 15.16 -12.48
N GLU A 9 -1.92 15.72 -12.79
CA GLU A 9 -1.35 15.73 -14.14
C GLU A 9 -0.55 14.45 -14.45
N GLY A 10 -0.30 14.24 -15.74
CA GLY A 10 0.57 13.16 -16.20
C GLY A 10 1.00 13.42 -17.64
N ARG A 11 2.29 13.23 -17.91
CA ARG A 11 2.88 13.29 -19.25
C ARG A 11 2.44 12.05 -20.02
N ASP A 12 1.83 12.25 -21.18
CA ASP A 12 1.44 11.14 -22.05
C ASP A 12 2.67 10.38 -22.58
N CYS A 13 2.65 9.05 -22.46
CA CYS A 13 3.77 8.17 -22.85
C CYS A 13 3.76 7.77 -24.35
N GLY A 14 2.88 8.38 -25.16
CA GLY A 14 2.83 8.20 -26.60
C GLY A 14 1.90 7.08 -27.06
N GLU A 15 1.70 7.07 -28.38
CA GLU A 15 0.71 6.21 -29.04
C GLU A 15 1.04 4.72 -28.94
N ALA A 16 2.32 4.35 -29.02
CA ALA A 16 2.74 2.95 -28.93
C ALA A 16 2.36 2.33 -27.58
N ALA A 17 2.54 3.07 -26.47
CA ALA A 17 2.16 2.62 -25.13
C ALA A 17 0.63 2.50 -25.00
N ALA A 18 -0.10 3.50 -25.49
CA ALA A 18 -1.56 3.52 -25.48
C ALA A 18 -2.15 2.33 -26.26
N GLN A 19 -1.67 2.08 -27.47
CA GLN A 19 -2.12 0.97 -28.31
C GLN A 19 -1.79 -0.38 -27.70
N TRP A 20 -0.60 -0.55 -27.13
CA TRP A 20 -0.21 -1.80 -26.50
C TRP A 20 -1.13 -2.16 -25.32
N ILE A 21 -1.34 -1.22 -24.38
CA ILE A 21 -2.21 -1.45 -23.21
C ILE A 21 -3.65 -1.72 -23.64
N THR A 22 -4.19 -0.89 -24.55
CA THR A 22 -5.56 -1.02 -25.04
C THR A 22 -5.79 -2.37 -25.71
N SER A 23 -4.83 -2.81 -26.54
CA SER A 23 -4.91 -4.09 -27.25
C SER A 23 -4.82 -5.28 -26.30
N PHE A 24 -3.91 -5.23 -25.33
CA PHE A 24 -3.75 -6.29 -24.33
C PHE A 24 -5.01 -6.45 -23.48
N LEU A 25 -5.57 -5.34 -22.99
CA LEU A 25 -6.75 -5.34 -22.13
C LEU A 25 -8.08 -5.54 -22.88
N LYS A 26 -8.08 -5.45 -24.21
CA LYS A 26 -9.27 -5.58 -25.08
C LYS A 26 -10.45 -4.72 -24.60
N THR A 27 -10.13 -3.46 -24.31
CA THR A 27 -11.05 -2.50 -23.68
C THR A 27 -11.14 -1.21 -24.51
N GLN A 28 -11.88 -0.23 -24.00
CA GLN A 28 -11.90 1.13 -24.54
C GLN A 28 -10.48 1.75 -24.56
N PRO A 29 -10.24 2.79 -25.38
CA PRO A 29 -8.91 3.40 -25.49
C PRO A 29 -8.38 3.89 -24.14
N TYR A 30 -7.18 3.44 -23.78
CA TYR A 30 -6.44 3.92 -22.60
C TYR A 30 -5.15 4.63 -23.00
N ARG A 31 -4.72 5.55 -22.13
CA ARG A 31 -3.42 6.22 -22.20
C ARG A 31 -2.57 5.80 -21.01
N LEU A 32 -1.28 5.59 -21.24
CA LEU A 32 -0.30 5.53 -20.18
C LEU A 32 0.25 6.93 -19.95
N VAL A 33 0.31 7.35 -18.69
CA VAL A 33 0.92 8.64 -18.33
C VAL A 33 1.96 8.46 -17.24
N HIS A 34 2.92 9.38 -17.21
CA HIS A 34 4.01 9.42 -16.25
C HIS A 34 4.01 10.75 -15.47
N TYR A 35 4.23 10.67 -14.15
CA TYR A 35 4.34 11.85 -13.30
C TYR A 35 5.72 12.48 -13.43
N GLU A 36 5.79 13.80 -13.62
CA GLU A 36 7.06 14.52 -13.66
C GLU A 36 7.22 15.40 -12.41
N PRO A 37 8.41 15.52 -11.81
CA PRO A 37 8.58 16.22 -10.52
C PRO A 37 8.19 17.71 -10.49
N HIS A 38 8.03 18.36 -11.64
CA HIS A 38 7.53 19.74 -11.70
C HIS A 38 6.00 19.84 -11.66
N MET A 39 5.29 18.73 -11.87
CA MET A 39 3.83 18.66 -11.78
C MET A 39 3.40 18.69 -10.32
N ARG A 40 2.20 19.21 -10.05
CA ARG A 40 1.66 19.23 -8.69
C ARG A 40 1.37 17.79 -8.21
N PRO A 41 1.96 17.35 -7.08
CA PRO A 41 1.63 16.05 -6.51
C PRO A 41 0.25 16.07 -5.84
N ARG A 42 -0.32 14.87 -5.62
CA ARG A 42 -1.47 14.68 -4.73
C ARG A 42 -1.00 14.77 -3.28
N ASN A 43 -1.90 15.22 -2.41
CA ASN A 43 -1.65 15.38 -0.99
C ASN A 43 -2.39 14.30 -0.19
N SER A 44 -1.64 13.50 0.57
CA SER A 44 -2.17 12.41 1.38
C SER A 44 -3.16 12.89 2.44
N HIS A 45 -2.96 14.10 2.98
CA HIS A 45 -3.86 14.73 3.96
C HIS A 45 -5.27 15.00 3.41
N GLN A 46 -5.41 15.25 2.10
CA GLN A 46 -6.72 15.42 1.48
C GLN A 46 -7.49 14.10 1.32
N ILE A 47 -6.80 12.97 1.49
CA ILE A 47 -7.36 11.62 1.37
C ILE A 47 -7.69 11.09 2.76
N MET A 48 -6.77 11.24 3.71
CA MET A 48 -6.96 10.91 5.13
C MET A 48 -6.30 11.99 5.99
N ASP A 49 -7.05 12.61 6.90
CA ASP A 49 -6.61 13.76 7.71
C ASP A 49 -5.49 13.44 8.72
N VAL A 50 -5.21 12.15 8.95
CA VAL A 50 -4.10 11.65 9.78
C VAL A 50 -2.71 11.89 9.17
N PHE A 51 -2.62 12.11 7.86
CA PHE A 51 -1.34 12.50 7.21
C PHE A 51 -1.05 13.98 7.43
N GLN A 52 0.21 14.39 7.29
CA GLN A 52 0.60 15.79 7.33
C GLN A 52 0.28 16.50 6.00
N PRO A 53 -0.01 17.82 6.01
CA PRO A 53 -0.22 18.59 4.78
C PRO A 53 0.97 18.59 3.82
N THR A 54 2.17 18.21 4.28
CA THR A 54 3.39 18.08 3.49
C THR A 54 3.55 16.71 2.83
N ASP A 55 2.71 15.72 3.16
CA ASP A 55 2.84 14.35 2.66
C ASP A 55 2.33 14.25 1.23
N GLN A 56 3.26 14.05 0.30
CA GLN A 56 3.01 14.08 -1.13
C GLN A 56 3.12 12.69 -1.76
N ILE A 57 2.24 12.42 -2.71
CA ILE A 57 2.22 11.21 -3.52
C ILE A 57 1.90 11.56 -4.98
N ALA A 58 2.34 10.70 -5.91
CA ALA A 58 1.87 10.76 -7.30
C ALA A 58 0.55 9.99 -7.43
N TYR A 59 0.62 8.75 -7.92
CA TYR A 59 -0.56 7.94 -8.26
C TYR A 59 -0.90 6.85 -7.22
N SER A 60 -0.14 6.75 -6.12
CA SER A 60 -0.44 5.85 -5.00
C SER A 60 -1.83 6.14 -4.41
N ASP A 61 -2.44 5.15 -3.74
CA ASP A 61 -3.78 5.31 -3.19
C ASP A 61 -3.84 6.42 -2.14
N ALA A 62 -3.06 6.29 -1.05
CA ALA A 62 -3.10 7.21 0.09
C ALA A 62 -1.74 7.53 0.73
N SER A 63 -0.72 6.68 0.61
CA SER A 63 0.54 6.81 1.35
C SER A 63 1.76 6.63 0.44
N PRO A 64 2.90 7.29 0.74
CA PRO A 64 4.13 7.07 0.01
C PRO A 64 4.73 5.67 0.26
N PHE A 65 4.52 5.06 1.43
CA PHE A 65 5.06 3.73 1.75
C PHE A 65 4.04 2.85 2.46
N LEU A 66 3.91 1.61 1.99
CA LEU A 66 3.24 0.52 2.69
C LEU A 66 4.28 -0.49 3.18
N ILE A 67 4.26 -0.77 4.49
CA ILE A 67 5.08 -1.78 5.15
C ILE A 67 4.21 -2.97 5.55
N LEU A 68 4.73 -4.18 5.40
CA LEU A 68 4.10 -5.43 5.83
C LEU A 68 5.16 -6.39 6.38
N SER A 69 4.86 -7.16 7.43
CA SER A 69 5.79 -8.21 7.86
C SER A 69 5.53 -9.57 7.21
N GLU A 70 6.59 -10.37 7.06
CA GLU A 70 6.48 -11.76 6.63
C GLU A 70 5.65 -12.58 7.63
N ALA A 71 5.76 -12.26 8.93
CA ALA A 71 5.02 -12.92 9.99
C ALA A 71 3.50 -12.71 9.85
N SER A 72 3.06 -11.48 9.55
CA SER A 72 1.66 -11.17 9.24
C SER A 72 1.15 -11.95 8.03
N LEU A 73 1.95 -12.05 6.95
CA LEU A 73 1.60 -12.84 5.78
C LEU A 73 1.52 -14.33 6.09
N ALA A 74 2.44 -14.87 6.89
CA ALA A 74 2.43 -16.26 7.30
C ALA A 74 1.20 -16.58 8.16
N ASP A 75 0.82 -15.70 9.09
CA ASP A 75 -0.40 -15.86 9.89
C ASP A 75 -1.66 -15.87 9.03
N LEU A 76 -1.82 -14.91 8.12
CA LEU A 76 -2.95 -14.93 7.18
C LEU A 76 -2.95 -16.22 6.35
N ASN A 77 -1.80 -16.62 5.83
CA ASN A 77 -1.68 -17.84 5.04
C ASN A 77 -2.03 -19.08 5.87
N SER A 78 -1.77 -19.14 7.17
CA SER A 78 -2.18 -20.26 8.02
C SER A 78 -3.71 -20.45 8.10
N ARG A 79 -4.47 -19.37 7.85
CA ARG A 79 -5.94 -19.32 7.91
C ARG A 79 -6.61 -19.54 6.54
N LEU A 80 -5.83 -19.60 5.46
CA LEU A 80 -6.34 -19.72 4.09
C LEU A 80 -6.18 -21.13 3.51
N GLU A 81 -7.17 -21.58 2.76
CA GLU A 81 -7.06 -22.78 1.93
C GLU A 81 -6.09 -22.54 0.76
N LYS A 82 -6.36 -21.52 -0.07
CA LYS A 82 -5.43 -21.06 -1.11
C LYS A 82 -4.53 -19.96 -0.58
N LYS A 83 -3.23 -20.24 -0.48
CA LYS A 83 -2.23 -19.30 0.00
C LYS A 83 -2.09 -18.11 -0.95
N VAL A 84 -1.80 -16.94 -0.39
CA VAL A 84 -1.56 -15.68 -1.09
C VAL A 84 -0.10 -15.25 -0.95
N LYS A 85 0.35 -14.42 -1.89
CA LYS A 85 1.71 -13.88 -1.94
C LYS A 85 1.71 -12.44 -1.40
N VAL A 86 2.89 -11.93 -1.05
CA VAL A 86 3.13 -10.51 -0.76
C VAL A 86 2.53 -9.61 -1.86
N ALA A 87 2.65 -10.03 -3.12
CA ALA A 87 2.16 -9.29 -4.29
C ALA A 87 0.64 -9.02 -4.28
N ASN A 88 -0.16 -9.83 -3.57
CA ASN A 88 -1.58 -9.56 -3.38
C ASN A 88 -1.82 -8.26 -2.59
N PHE A 89 -0.88 -7.87 -1.73
CA PHE A 89 -1.01 -6.73 -0.82
C PHE A 89 -0.23 -5.49 -1.25
N ARG A 90 0.68 -5.63 -2.23
CA ARG A 90 1.47 -4.53 -2.82
C ARG A 90 2.26 -3.66 -1.81
N PRO A 91 2.90 -4.21 -0.76
CA PRO A 91 3.78 -3.41 0.08
C PRO A 91 5.02 -2.96 -0.69
N ASN A 92 5.61 -1.84 -0.25
CA ASN A 92 6.89 -1.37 -0.74
C ASN A 92 8.06 -2.05 0.00
N ILE A 93 7.90 -2.23 1.32
CA ILE A 93 8.92 -2.83 2.20
C ILE A 93 8.30 -4.03 2.91
N VAL A 94 9.00 -5.15 2.89
CA VAL A 94 8.64 -6.36 3.64
C VAL A 94 9.71 -6.63 4.69
N ILE A 95 9.28 -6.79 5.94
CA ILE A 95 10.18 -6.99 7.09
C ILE A 95 10.05 -8.41 7.64
N SER A 96 11.17 -9.07 7.86
CA SER A 96 11.26 -10.41 8.47
C SER A 96 11.80 -10.34 9.90
N GLY A 97 11.82 -11.47 10.61
CA GLY A 97 12.45 -11.56 11.94
C GLY A 97 11.67 -10.90 13.08
N CYS A 98 10.36 -10.70 12.94
CA CYS A 98 9.50 -10.09 13.96
C CYS A 98 8.29 -10.98 14.32
N GLY A 99 7.55 -10.57 15.35
CA GLY A 99 6.27 -11.17 15.70
C GLY A 99 5.17 -10.92 14.67
N VAL A 100 4.13 -11.75 14.71
CA VAL A 100 2.92 -11.59 13.89
C VAL A 100 2.27 -10.24 14.21
N TYR A 101 2.00 -9.43 13.18
CA TYR A 101 1.47 -8.05 13.29
C TYR A 101 2.33 -7.08 14.09
N ALA A 102 3.63 -7.36 14.29
CA ALA A 102 4.52 -6.45 15.01
C ALA A 102 4.58 -5.05 14.38
N GLU A 103 4.38 -4.94 13.07
CA GLU A 103 4.32 -3.66 12.36
C GLU A 103 3.23 -2.71 12.87
N ASP A 104 2.16 -3.24 13.46
CA ASP A 104 1.05 -2.43 13.98
C ASP A 104 1.50 -1.51 15.14
N SER A 105 2.59 -1.86 15.83
CA SER A 105 3.13 -1.11 16.99
C SER A 105 4.43 -0.36 16.70
N TRP A 106 4.91 -0.33 15.45
CA TRP A 106 6.17 0.34 15.11
C TRP A 106 5.91 1.80 14.79
N ASP A 107 6.13 2.71 15.73
CA ASP A 107 5.85 4.14 15.52
C ASP A 107 6.91 4.82 14.64
N GLU A 108 8.19 4.55 14.91
CA GLU A 108 9.31 5.08 14.12
C GLU A 108 10.35 3.98 13.87
N LEU A 109 10.78 3.88 12.61
CA LEU A 109 11.75 2.89 12.14
C LEU A 109 13.00 3.58 11.60
N LEU A 110 14.16 3.08 11.98
CA LEU A 110 15.45 3.36 11.34
C LEU A 110 15.89 2.16 10.50
N ILE A 111 16.12 2.38 9.21
CA ILE A 111 16.60 1.36 8.25
C ILE A 111 17.76 1.97 7.45
N GLY A 112 18.99 1.54 7.73
CA GLY A 112 20.17 2.26 7.26
C GLY A 112 20.17 3.69 7.84
N ASP A 113 20.19 4.70 6.96
CA ASP A 113 20.05 6.11 7.35
C ASP A 113 18.60 6.62 7.24
N VAL A 114 17.66 5.81 6.76
CA VAL A 114 16.28 6.23 6.50
C VAL A 114 15.47 6.15 7.78
N ILE A 115 14.76 7.24 8.10
CA ILE A 115 13.77 7.26 9.18
C ILE A 115 12.38 7.28 8.56
N LEU A 116 11.56 6.29 8.92
CA LEU A 116 10.16 6.18 8.53
C LEU A 116 9.27 6.30 9.76
N LYS A 117 8.19 7.07 9.65
CA LYS A 117 7.20 7.25 10.71
C LYS A 117 5.87 6.65 10.31
N ARG A 118 5.27 5.86 11.20
CA ARG A 118 3.96 5.24 11.00
C ARG A 118 2.87 6.30 11.08
N VAL A 119 1.91 6.21 10.18
CA VAL A 119 0.74 7.09 10.16
C VAL A 119 -0.50 6.34 10.59
N THR A 120 -0.83 5.25 9.90
CA THR A 120 -2.11 4.55 10.08
C THR A 120 -2.08 3.17 9.42
N ALA A 121 -2.99 2.28 9.78
CA ALA A 121 -3.09 0.96 9.17
C ALA A 121 -3.61 1.03 7.72
N CYS A 122 -3.19 0.08 6.90
CA CYS A 122 -3.70 -0.08 5.53
C CYS A 122 -5.00 -0.91 5.53
N SER A 123 -6.11 -0.24 5.23
CA SER A 123 -7.40 -0.90 5.01
C SER A 123 -7.40 -1.64 3.67
N ARG A 124 -7.85 -2.90 3.68
CA ARG A 124 -7.78 -3.76 2.49
C ARG A 124 -9.06 -3.75 1.68
N CYS A 125 -8.91 -3.66 0.36
CA CYS A 125 -10.00 -3.68 -0.60
C CYS A 125 -9.99 -4.96 -1.46
N ILE A 126 -10.94 -5.05 -2.39
CA ILE A 126 -11.12 -6.21 -3.28
C ILE A 126 -9.91 -6.50 -4.19
N LEU A 127 -9.02 -5.54 -4.42
CA LEU A 127 -7.81 -5.74 -5.23
C LEU A 127 -6.88 -6.81 -4.66
N THR A 128 -6.97 -7.09 -3.36
CA THR A 128 -6.25 -8.21 -2.72
C THR A 128 -6.65 -9.58 -3.27
N THR A 129 -7.84 -9.69 -3.85
CA THR A 129 -8.42 -10.94 -4.39
C THR A 129 -8.04 -11.21 -5.85
N VAL A 130 -7.29 -10.30 -6.48
CA VAL A 130 -6.72 -10.51 -7.82
C VAL A 130 -5.50 -11.41 -7.69
N ASP A 131 -5.53 -12.55 -8.35
CA ASP A 131 -4.40 -13.47 -8.45
C ASP A 131 -3.32 -12.83 -9.34
N PRO A 132 -2.10 -12.55 -8.81
CA PRO A 132 -1.07 -11.82 -9.57
C PRO A 132 -0.52 -12.59 -10.77
N ASP A 133 -0.62 -13.92 -10.79
CA ASP A 133 -0.07 -14.74 -11.86
C ASP A 133 -1.06 -14.85 -13.03
N THR A 134 -2.37 -14.77 -12.75
CA THR A 134 -3.44 -14.98 -13.75
C THR A 134 -4.23 -13.72 -14.09
N GLY A 135 -4.19 -12.68 -13.25
CA GLY A 135 -5.01 -11.48 -13.39
C GLY A 135 -6.50 -11.70 -13.05
N VAL A 136 -6.89 -12.88 -12.56
CA VAL A 136 -8.28 -13.22 -12.27
C VAL A 136 -8.66 -12.83 -10.84
N MET A 137 -9.81 -12.17 -10.67
CA MET A 137 -10.35 -11.76 -9.38
C MET A 137 -11.26 -12.85 -8.78
N SER A 138 -10.94 -13.36 -7.58
CA SER A 138 -11.74 -14.39 -6.89
C SER A 138 -12.98 -13.83 -6.14
N ARG A 139 -13.04 -12.49 -5.96
CA ARG A 139 -14.08 -11.71 -5.27
C ARG A 139 -14.37 -12.08 -3.81
N LYS A 140 -13.64 -13.04 -3.22
CA LYS A 140 -13.82 -13.47 -1.81
C LYS A 140 -12.50 -13.45 -1.05
N GLU A 141 -11.63 -14.42 -1.33
CA GLU A 141 -10.37 -14.59 -0.60
C GLU A 141 -9.23 -13.78 -1.21
N PRO A 142 -8.33 -13.20 -0.40
CA PRO A 142 -8.18 -13.39 1.06
C PRO A 142 -9.00 -12.40 1.92
N LEU A 143 -9.86 -11.59 1.30
CA LEU A 143 -10.50 -10.46 1.95
C LEU A 143 -11.56 -10.88 2.99
N GLU A 144 -12.33 -11.94 2.72
CA GLU A 144 -13.30 -12.49 3.69
C GLU A 144 -12.60 -13.05 4.92
N THR A 145 -11.52 -13.81 4.75
CA THR A 145 -10.71 -14.26 5.89
C THR A 145 -10.16 -13.07 6.68
N LEU A 146 -9.61 -12.04 6.03
CA LEU A 146 -9.15 -10.84 6.74
C LEU A 146 -10.28 -10.16 7.53
N LYS A 147 -11.49 -10.03 6.97
CA LYS A 147 -12.65 -9.45 7.67
C LYS A 147 -13.06 -10.25 8.91
N SER A 148 -12.73 -11.53 9.00
CA SER A 148 -13.15 -12.35 10.14
C SER A 148 -12.34 -12.08 11.41
N TYR A 149 -11.13 -11.49 11.32
CA TYR A 149 -10.26 -11.32 12.49
C TYR A 149 -9.37 -10.06 12.49
N ARG A 150 -9.34 -9.28 11.40
CA ARG A 150 -8.51 -8.07 11.28
C ARG A 150 -9.33 -6.79 11.15
N LEU A 151 -10.56 -6.74 11.66
CA LEU A 151 -11.31 -5.50 11.76
C LEU A 151 -10.70 -4.60 12.84
N CYS A 152 -10.79 -3.28 12.63
CA CYS A 152 -10.36 -2.30 13.63
C CYS A 152 -11.20 -2.36 14.91
N ASP A 153 -10.66 -1.80 15.99
CA ASP A 153 -11.43 -1.58 17.21
C ASP A 153 -12.63 -0.66 16.93
N PRO A 154 -13.79 -0.85 17.59
CA PRO A 154 -14.94 0.05 17.44
C PRO A 154 -14.62 1.54 17.57
N SER A 155 -13.65 1.91 18.40
CA SER A 155 -13.21 3.30 18.58
C SER A 155 -12.52 3.90 17.35
N GLU A 156 -11.96 3.08 16.47
CA GLU A 156 -11.26 3.51 15.25
C GLU A 156 -12.11 3.42 13.97
N GLN A 157 -13.38 2.99 14.08
CA GLN A 157 -14.26 2.79 12.92
C GLN A 157 -14.48 4.06 12.08
N LYS A 158 -14.32 5.25 12.66
CA LYS A 158 -14.38 6.51 11.90
C LYS A 158 -13.33 6.54 10.77
N LEU A 159 -12.16 5.97 11.01
CA LEU A 159 -11.04 5.97 10.07
C LEU A 159 -11.08 4.79 9.10
N TYR A 160 -11.34 3.58 9.61
CA TYR A 160 -11.21 2.35 8.82
C TYR A 160 -12.55 1.74 8.37
N GLY A 161 -13.66 2.19 8.93
CA GLY A 161 -14.98 1.61 8.70
C GLY A 161 -15.03 0.13 9.06
N LYS A 162 -15.48 -0.70 8.11
CA LYS A 162 -15.54 -2.17 8.23
C LYS A 162 -14.50 -2.89 7.38
N SER A 163 -13.47 -2.17 6.94
CA SER A 163 -12.39 -2.75 6.15
C SER A 163 -11.38 -3.42 7.09
N PRO A 164 -10.89 -4.63 6.77
CA PRO A 164 -9.85 -5.24 7.59
C PRO A 164 -8.49 -4.58 7.35
N LEU A 165 -7.63 -4.63 8.37
CA LEU A 165 -6.33 -3.97 8.44
C LEU A 165 -5.20 -4.97 8.18
N PHE A 166 -4.34 -4.68 7.20
CA PHE A 166 -3.19 -5.54 6.89
C PHE A 166 -2.05 -4.74 6.24
N GLY A 167 -0.96 -4.60 6.98
CA GLY A 167 0.13 -3.68 6.67
C GLY A 167 -0.15 -2.27 7.20
N GLN A 168 0.88 -1.44 7.20
CA GLN A 168 0.89 -0.11 7.82
C GLN A 168 1.44 0.92 6.85
N TYR A 169 0.81 2.09 6.83
CA TYR A 169 1.27 3.24 6.05
C TYR A 169 2.33 4.03 6.82
N PHE A 170 3.41 4.37 6.11
CA PHE A 170 4.53 5.12 6.63
C PHE A 170 4.83 6.33 5.75
N VAL A 171 5.42 7.36 6.37
CA VAL A 171 5.96 8.56 5.71
C VAL A 171 7.44 8.70 6.01
N LEU A 172 8.13 9.51 5.20
CA LEU A 172 9.57 9.71 5.30
C LEU A 172 9.88 10.88 6.23
N GLU A 173 10.69 10.64 7.25
CA GLU A 173 11.22 11.69 8.13
C GLU A 173 12.66 12.06 7.74
N ASN A 174 13.48 11.06 7.40
CA ASN A 174 14.85 11.28 6.92
C ASN A 174 15.12 10.49 5.63
N PRO A 175 15.51 11.15 4.52
CA PRO A 175 15.81 10.48 3.25
C PRO A 175 17.12 9.70 3.30
N GLY A 176 17.22 8.69 2.45
CA GLY A 176 18.41 7.84 2.36
C GLY A 176 18.18 6.64 1.46
N THR A 177 19.01 5.61 1.61
CA THR A 177 18.88 4.36 0.85
C THR A 177 18.61 3.20 1.80
N VAL A 178 17.59 2.41 1.49
CA VAL A 178 17.33 1.10 2.12
C VAL A 178 17.75 -0.03 1.19
N ARG A 179 18.24 -1.13 1.75
CA ARG A 179 18.63 -2.35 1.03
C ARG A 179 18.03 -3.58 1.68
N VAL A 180 17.78 -4.61 0.87
CA VAL A 180 17.45 -5.94 1.41
C VAL A 180 18.61 -6.42 2.27
N GLY A 181 18.30 -6.85 3.49
CA GLY A 181 19.28 -7.28 4.49
C GLY A 181 19.69 -6.19 5.47
N ASP A 182 19.27 -4.94 5.29
CA ASP A 182 19.49 -3.90 6.30
C ASP A 182 18.72 -4.26 7.59
N PRO A 183 19.35 -4.11 8.77
CA PRO A 183 18.64 -4.25 10.03
C PRO A 183 17.60 -3.13 10.18
N VAL A 184 16.50 -3.46 10.84
CA VAL A 184 15.43 -2.52 11.17
C VAL A 184 15.46 -2.27 12.67
N TYR A 185 15.61 -1.01 13.06
CA TYR A 185 15.61 -0.59 14.47
C TYR A 185 14.36 0.21 14.79
N LEU A 186 13.79 -0.05 15.97
CA LEU A 186 12.72 0.77 16.54
C LEU A 186 13.34 1.97 17.25
N LEU A 187 12.86 3.17 16.93
CA LEU A 187 13.26 4.39 17.63
C LEU A 187 12.29 4.67 18.79
N GLY A 188 12.84 5.11 19.93
CA GLY A 188 12.02 5.63 21.03
C GLY A 188 11.26 4.60 21.88
N GLN A 189 11.67 3.32 21.87
CA GLN A 189 11.25 2.33 22.88
C GLN A 189 12.16 2.37 24.12
#